data_AF-A0A382B780-F1
#
_entry.id   AF-A0A382B780-F1
#
_cell.length_a   1.000
_cell.length_b   1.000
_cell.length_c   1.000
_cell.angle_alpha   90.00
_cell.angle_beta   90.00
_cell.angle_gamma   90.00
#
_symmetry.space_group_name_H-M   'P 1'
#
loop_
_entity.id
_entity.type
_entity.pdbx_description
1 polymer ?
#
loop_
_entity_poly.entity_id
_entity_poly.type
_entity_poly.pdbx_seq_one_letter_code
_entity_poly.pdbx_strand_id
1 'polypeptide(L)'
;MSINLNWRPTSYSDFGDPTSLIVNGIQGQRRRDSVRRALTIRSPDPLGVYAEDEAHWLEDRWSVGFIDTMSYSSPDWKVGECLPDFLWGEIEIARVAVSEWEHLYTESGEQRKIDGLVRVISIRARRRSGRYRYRALDDHKTQFDLRRKSSRRTLTLGQLIDLLETGEMVEPGSNGAGLVVHWWNEELRRGCWKVEGVPAPPSQQIEGCMQGSQVQSDLYADLPVWYEKRAEDWL
;
A
#
# COMPACT_ATOMS: atom_id res chain seq x y z
N MET A 1 20.74 6.05 -11.25
CA MET A 1 19.46 6.34 -11.94
C MET A 1 18.93 7.69 -11.47
N SER A 2 18.53 8.57 -12.38
CA SER A 2 17.91 9.87 -12.04
C SER A 2 16.39 9.75 -12.11
N ILE A 3 15.69 10.15 -11.05
CA ILE A 3 14.22 10.10 -10.96
C ILE A 3 13.63 11.31 -11.68
N ASN A 4 12.73 11.09 -12.63
CA ASN A 4 12.12 12.19 -13.40
C ASN A 4 10.81 12.67 -12.77
N LEU A 5 10.89 13.67 -11.88
CA LEU A 5 9.73 14.25 -11.21
C LEU A 5 8.71 14.92 -12.14
N ASN A 6 9.09 15.24 -13.38
CA ASN A 6 8.22 15.86 -14.39
C ASN A 6 7.50 14.83 -15.28
N TRP A 7 7.91 13.56 -15.21
CA TRP A 7 7.26 12.48 -15.95
C TRP A 7 5.82 12.31 -15.50
N ARG A 8 4.92 11.96 -16.43
CA ARG A 8 3.53 11.61 -16.18
C ARG A 8 3.05 10.60 -17.23
N PRO A 9 2.12 9.69 -16.88
CA PRO A 9 1.47 8.85 -17.88
C PRO A 9 0.58 9.71 -18.79
N THR A 10 0.34 9.29 -20.03
CA THR A 10 -0.55 10.03 -20.96
C THR A 10 -2.00 9.99 -20.49
N SER A 11 -2.43 8.82 -20.02
CA SER A 11 -3.72 8.54 -19.41
C SER A 11 -3.51 7.59 -18.23
N TYR A 12 -4.41 7.58 -17.26
CA TYR A 12 -4.34 6.59 -16.20
C TYR A 12 -4.76 5.18 -16.65
N SER A 13 -5.35 5.04 -17.83
CA SER A 13 -5.64 3.73 -18.44
C SER A 13 -4.47 3.14 -19.23
N ASP A 14 -3.32 3.81 -19.23
CA ASP A 14 -2.15 3.48 -20.08
C ASP A 14 -1.15 2.62 -19.29
N PHE A 15 -1.55 1.41 -18.93
CA PHE A 15 -0.66 0.46 -18.28
C PHE A 15 0.32 -0.14 -19.29
N GLY A 16 1.60 -0.16 -18.93
CA GLY A 16 2.64 -0.75 -19.77
C GLY A 16 2.62 -2.28 -19.84
N ASP A 17 1.93 -2.93 -18.90
CA ASP A 17 1.85 -4.38 -18.78
C ASP A 17 0.42 -4.85 -18.39
N PRO A 18 -0.13 -5.92 -19.01
CA PRO A 18 -1.45 -6.45 -18.64
C PRO A 18 -1.56 -6.92 -17.20
N THR A 19 -0.49 -7.41 -16.57
CA THR A 19 -0.52 -7.82 -15.15
C THR A 19 -0.81 -6.61 -14.27
N SER A 20 -0.15 -5.49 -14.54
CA SER A 20 -0.39 -4.21 -13.86
C SER A 20 -1.85 -3.75 -13.95
N LEU A 21 -2.53 -4.01 -15.07
CA LEU A 21 -3.96 -3.70 -15.20
C LEU A 21 -4.82 -4.64 -14.34
N ILE A 22 -4.56 -5.95 -14.37
CA ILE A 22 -5.31 -6.96 -13.60
C ILE A 22 -5.18 -6.67 -12.10
N VAL A 23 -3.95 -6.49 -11.61
CA VAL A 23 -3.67 -6.29 -10.18
C VAL A 23 -4.22 -4.97 -9.66
N ASN A 24 -4.41 -3.97 -10.52
CA ASN A 24 -5.03 -2.69 -10.14
C ASN A 24 -6.50 -2.85 -9.73
N GLY A 25 -7.22 -3.78 -10.37
CA GLY A 25 -8.61 -4.11 -10.02
C GLY A 25 -8.75 -4.83 -8.68
N ILE A 26 -7.70 -5.54 -8.25
CA ILE A 26 -7.68 -6.27 -6.98
C ILE A 26 -7.47 -5.30 -5.81
N GLN A 27 -8.43 -5.27 -4.88
CA GLN A 27 -8.42 -4.34 -3.77
C GLN A 27 -7.51 -4.79 -2.61
N GLY A 28 -7.55 -6.07 -2.20
CA GLY A 28 -6.72 -6.57 -1.10
C GLY A 28 -5.24 -6.69 -1.44
N GLN A 29 -4.40 -6.33 -0.47
CA GLN A 29 -2.94 -6.31 -0.67
C GLN A 29 -2.35 -7.71 -0.80
N ARG A 30 -2.66 -8.62 0.15
CA ARG A 30 -2.14 -10.00 0.14
C ARG A 30 -2.57 -10.76 -1.12
N ARG A 31 -3.81 -10.55 -1.58
CA ARG A 31 -4.31 -11.11 -2.84
C ARG A 31 -3.54 -10.56 -4.04
N ARG A 32 -3.34 -9.25 -4.09
CA ARG A 32 -2.57 -8.59 -5.14
C ARG A 32 -1.15 -9.14 -5.24
N ASP A 33 -0.47 -9.29 -4.12
CA ASP A 33 0.90 -9.82 -4.06
C ASP A 33 0.96 -11.31 -4.45
N SER A 34 -0.08 -12.07 -4.13
CA SER A 34 -0.20 -13.47 -4.54
C SER A 34 -0.44 -13.62 -6.05
N VAL A 35 -1.33 -12.80 -6.63
CA VAL A 35 -1.57 -12.77 -8.08
C VAL A 35 -0.33 -12.29 -8.84
N ARG A 36 0.37 -11.26 -8.34
CA ARG A 36 1.66 -10.84 -8.93
C ARG A 36 2.68 -11.98 -8.94
N ARG A 37 2.82 -12.72 -7.83
CA ARG A 37 3.72 -13.87 -7.74
C ARG A 37 3.33 -14.98 -8.72
N ALA A 38 2.05 -15.34 -8.76
CA ALA A 38 1.53 -16.37 -9.66
C ALA A 38 1.74 -16.03 -11.14
N LEU A 39 1.57 -14.76 -11.52
CA LEU A 39 1.76 -14.32 -12.91
C LEU A 39 3.24 -14.16 -13.30
N THR A 40 4.13 -13.92 -12.33
CA THR A 40 5.58 -13.76 -12.58
C THR A 40 6.31 -15.11 -12.59
N ILE A 41 5.89 -16.05 -11.75
CA ILE A 41 6.54 -17.36 -11.59
C ILE A 41 5.70 -18.38 -12.37
N ARG A 42 6.18 -18.84 -13.54
CA ARG A 42 5.63 -20.04 -14.23
C ARG A 42 5.98 -21.34 -13.48
N SER A 43 5.78 -21.40 -12.17
CA SER A 43 6.10 -22.54 -11.31
C SER A 43 5.26 -22.49 -10.02
N PRO A 44 4.83 -23.65 -9.48
CA PRO A 44 3.87 -23.70 -8.39
C PRO A 44 4.44 -23.14 -7.07
N ASP A 45 3.57 -22.45 -6.33
CA ASP A 45 3.84 -21.76 -5.06
C ASP A 45 4.48 -22.69 -3.99
N PRO A 46 5.54 -22.26 -3.26
CA PRO A 46 6.17 -23.07 -2.21
C PRO A 46 5.25 -23.39 -1.01
N LEU A 47 4.12 -22.71 -0.89
CA LEU A 47 3.17 -22.90 0.20
C LEU A 47 2.08 -23.94 -0.11
N GLY A 48 1.99 -24.46 -1.34
CA GLY A 48 1.02 -25.51 -1.68
C GLY A 48 -0.45 -25.13 -1.44
N VAL A 49 -0.75 -23.82 -1.38
CA VAL A 49 -2.09 -23.31 -1.11
C VAL A 49 -2.86 -23.23 -2.43
N TYR A 50 -3.62 -24.30 -2.71
CA TYR A 50 -4.75 -24.42 -3.62
C TYR A 50 -4.56 -23.95 -5.07
N ALA A 51 -3.99 -24.84 -5.90
CA ALA A 51 -4.05 -24.79 -7.36
C ALA A 51 -5.45 -25.10 -7.94
N GLU A 52 -6.47 -25.33 -7.12
CA GLU A 52 -7.81 -25.72 -7.58
C GLU A 52 -8.79 -24.53 -7.70
N ASP A 53 -8.43 -23.33 -7.22
CA ASP A 53 -9.33 -22.17 -7.13
C ASP A 53 -8.74 -20.87 -7.76
N GLU A 54 -7.88 -20.98 -8.77
CA GLU A 54 -7.29 -19.84 -9.50
C GLU A 54 -8.32 -18.78 -9.95
N ALA A 55 -9.56 -19.20 -10.23
CA ALA A 55 -10.65 -18.32 -10.63
C ALA A 55 -11.02 -17.29 -9.53
N HIS A 56 -11.08 -17.71 -8.26
CA HIS A 56 -11.42 -16.81 -7.16
C HIS A 56 -10.33 -15.76 -6.92
N TRP A 57 -9.07 -16.08 -7.20
CA TRP A 57 -7.95 -15.12 -7.07
C TRP A 57 -8.07 -13.94 -8.04
N LEU A 58 -8.69 -14.16 -9.20
CA LEU A 58 -8.86 -13.18 -10.27
C LEU A 58 -10.20 -12.46 -10.24
N GLU A 59 -11.11 -12.83 -9.33
CA GLU A 59 -12.36 -12.10 -9.15
C GLU A 59 -12.09 -10.65 -8.74
N ASP A 60 -12.89 -9.69 -9.21
CA ASP A 60 -12.76 -8.29 -8.77
C ASP A 60 -12.89 -8.17 -7.25
N ARG A 61 -13.75 -9.00 -6.64
CA ARG A 61 -14.05 -8.95 -5.21
C ARG A 61 -14.37 -10.34 -4.65
N TRP A 62 -13.69 -10.69 -3.57
CA TRP A 62 -14.04 -11.86 -2.78
C TRP A 62 -15.36 -11.67 -2.03
N SER A 63 -16.11 -12.76 -1.87
CA SER A 63 -17.29 -12.78 -1.00
C SER A 63 -16.90 -12.49 0.46
N VAL A 64 -17.80 -11.89 1.22
CA VAL A 64 -17.57 -11.60 2.66
C VAL A 64 -17.23 -12.88 3.44
N GLY A 65 -17.93 -13.99 3.15
CA GLY A 65 -17.65 -15.28 3.80
C GLY A 65 -16.26 -15.83 3.47
N PHE A 66 -15.77 -15.62 2.26
CA PHE A 66 -14.41 -16.03 1.88
C PHE A 66 -13.36 -15.15 2.57
N ILE A 67 -13.58 -13.83 2.62
CA ILE A 67 -12.71 -12.91 3.36
C ILE A 67 -12.63 -13.33 4.84
N ASP A 68 -13.76 -13.58 5.49
CA ASP A 68 -13.80 -13.99 6.90
C ASP A 68 -13.08 -15.33 7.13
N THR A 69 -13.21 -16.28 6.18
CA THR A 69 -12.52 -17.58 6.24
C THR A 69 -11.00 -17.39 6.17
N MET A 70 -10.51 -16.61 5.21
CA MET A 70 -9.06 -16.34 5.07
C MET A 70 -8.51 -15.56 6.27
N SER A 71 -9.30 -14.60 6.76
CA SER A 71 -8.90 -13.71 7.85
C SER A 71 -8.91 -14.37 9.23
N TYR A 72 -9.58 -15.52 9.38
CA TYR A 72 -9.64 -16.26 10.63
C TYR A 72 -8.23 -16.70 11.09
N SER A 73 -7.43 -17.21 10.15
CA SER A 73 -6.07 -17.70 10.46
C SER A 73 -5.00 -16.63 10.29
N SER A 74 -5.28 -15.58 9.51
CA SER A 74 -4.32 -14.53 9.17
C SER A 74 -5.07 -13.22 8.88
N PRO A 75 -5.27 -12.35 9.89
CA PRO A 75 -6.13 -11.15 9.78
C PRO A 75 -5.71 -10.15 8.70
N ASP A 76 -4.44 -10.14 8.33
CA ASP A 76 -3.84 -9.31 7.30
C ASP A 76 -4.41 -9.59 5.88
N TRP A 77 -5.02 -10.76 5.65
CA TRP A 77 -5.74 -11.06 4.40
C TRP A 77 -6.97 -10.18 4.18
N LYS A 78 -7.57 -9.63 5.23
CA LYS A 78 -8.70 -8.69 5.11
C LYS A 78 -8.28 -7.33 4.58
N VAL A 79 -7.01 -6.96 4.74
CA VAL A 79 -6.54 -5.59 4.52
C VAL A 79 -6.53 -5.27 3.04
N GLY A 80 -7.28 -4.22 2.69
CA GLY A 80 -7.60 -3.77 1.36
C GLY A 80 -8.84 -4.44 0.74
N GLU A 81 -9.31 -5.59 1.23
CA GLU A 81 -10.46 -6.29 0.64
C GLU A 81 -11.81 -5.63 0.98
N CYS A 82 -11.80 -4.71 1.95
CA CYS A 82 -12.98 -3.98 2.38
C CYS A 82 -13.00 -2.53 1.88
N LEU A 83 -12.10 -2.19 0.94
CA LEU A 83 -12.04 -0.86 0.35
C LEU A 83 -13.35 -0.54 -0.36
N PRO A 84 -13.79 0.73 -0.35
CA PRO A 84 -14.95 1.13 -1.13
C PRO A 84 -14.80 0.75 -2.61
N ASP A 85 -15.90 0.30 -3.24
CA ASP A 85 -15.89 -0.10 -4.65
C ASP A 85 -15.40 1.04 -5.57
N PHE A 86 -14.80 0.65 -6.69
CA PHE A 86 -14.42 1.61 -7.73
C PHE A 86 -15.65 2.29 -8.31
N LEU A 87 -15.58 3.61 -8.46
CA LEU A 87 -16.56 4.31 -9.26
C LEU A 87 -16.30 4.04 -10.74
N TRP A 88 -17.33 4.16 -11.58
CA TRP A 88 -17.16 4.00 -13.02
C TRP A 88 -16.08 4.93 -13.58
N GLY A 89 -15.07 4.35 -14.23
CA GLY A 89 -13.90 5.04 -14.79
C GLY A 89 -12.89 5.56 -13.75
N GLU A 90 -12.96 5.06 -12.52
CA GLU A 90 -11.97 5.30 -11.48
C GLU A 90 -10.88 4.24 -11.50
N ILE A 91 -9.68 4.64 -11.13
CA ILE A 91 -8.50 3.78 -11.14
C ILE A 91 -7.59 4.11 -9.97
N GLU A 92 -6.91 3.11 -9.41
CA GLU A 92 -5.92 3.32 -8.37
C GLU A 92 -4.61 3.78 -9.01
N ILE A 93 -4.09 4.94 -8.60
CA ILE A 93 -2.87 5.53 -9.16
C ILE A 93 -1.66 5.39 -8.24
N ALA A 94 -1.91 5.20 -6.95
CA ALA A 94 -0.91 4.89 -5.95
C ALA A 94 -1.58 4.20 -4.76
N ARG A 95 -0.76 3.51 -3.97
CA ARG A 95 -1.17 2.82 -2.76
C ARG A 95 -0.10 3.01 -1.68
N VAL A 96 -0.53 3.21 -0.45
CA VAL A 96 0.33 3.09 0.74
C VAL A 96 -0.11 1.84 1.49
N ALA A 97 0.74 0.82 1.54
CA ALA A 97 0.55 -0.37 2.35
C ALA A 97 1.26 -0.17 3.68
N VAL A 98 0.53 -0.21 4.78
CA VAL A 98 1.03 0.06 6.12
C VAL A 98 1.08 -1.24 6.90
N SER A 99 2.26 -1.57 7.38
CA SER A 99 2.51 -2.70 8.27
C SER A 99 2.93 -2.19 9.64
N GLU A 100 2.49 -2.87 10.69
CA GLU A 100 2.96 -2.61 12.05
C GLU A 100 3.77 -3.82 12.51
N TRP A 101 4.81 -3.57 13.31
CA TRP A 101 5.57 -4.65 13.92
C TRP A 101 4.86 -5.19 15.15
N GLU A 102 4.76 -6.52 15.22
CA GLU A 102 4.28 -7.23 16.40
C GLU A 102 5.33 -8.21 16.91
N HIS A 103 5.36 -8.36 18.23
CA HIS A 103 6.15 -9.39 18.89
C HIS A 103 5.25 -10.54 19.31
N LEU A 104 5.54 -11.72 18.79
CA LEU A 104 4.89 -12.96 19.19
C LEU A 104 5.84 -13.78 20.05
N TYR A 105 5.36 -14.28 21.17
CA TYR A 105 6.08 -15.26 21.97
C TYR A 105 5.66 -16.65 21.51
N THR A 106 6.63 -17.48 21.14
CA THR A 106 6.38 -18.89 20.86
C THR A 106 6.10 -19.66 22.16
N GLU A 107 5.57 -20.88 22.04
CA GLU A 107 5.42 -21.80 23.19
C GLU A 107 6.74 -22.07 23.91
N SER A 108 7.88 -21.92 23.23
CA SER A 108 9.22 -22.06 23.82
C SER A 108 9.72 -20.78 24.52
N GLY A 109 8.91 -19.72 24.56
CA GLY A 109 9.29 -18.40 25.10
C GLY A 109 10.20 -17.59 24.19
N GLU A 110 10.40 -17.99 22.94
CA GLU A 110 11.18 -17.23 21.95
C GLU A 110 10.34 -16.06 21.46
N GLN A 111 10.89 -14.84 21.54
CA GLN A 111 10.26 -13.66 20.96
C GLN A 111 10.57 -13.60 19.47
N ARG A 112 9.54 -13.73 18.64
CA ARG A 112 9.60 -13.55 17.19
C ARG A 112 9.01 -12.20 16.82
N LYS A 113 9.61 -11.56 15.82
CA LYS A 113 9.15 -10.31 15.24
C LYS A 113 8.46 -10.62 13.93
N ILE A 114 7.22 -10.16 13.77
CA ILE A 114 6.43 -10.30 12.54
C ILE A 114 5.91 -8.94 12.11
N ASP A 115 5.83 -8.71 10.80
CA ASP A 115 5.12 -7.56 10.24
C ASP A 115 3.68 -7.96 9.93
N GLY A 116 2.73 -7.30 10.60
CA GLY A 116 1.31 -7.43 10.30
C GLY A 116 0.92 -6.30 9.36
N LEU A 117 0.46 -6.62 8.14
CA LEU A 117 -0.18 -5.60 7.32
C LEU A 117 -1.48 -5.17 8.03
N VAL A 118 -1.61 -3.89 8.34
CA VAL A 118 -2.73 -3.35 9.12
C VAL A 118 -3.64 -2.43 8.31
N ARG A 119 -3.12 -1.76 7.29
CA ARG A 119 -3.89 -0.79 6.51
C ARG A 119 -3.40 -0.65 5.08
N VAL A 120 -4.35 -0.34 4.19
CA VAL A 120 -4.08 0.12 2.83
C VAL A 120 -4.75 1.48 2.63
N ILE A 121 -3.98 2.47 2.18
CA ILE A 121 -4.51 3.75 1.70
C ILE A 121 -4.42 3.74 0.17
N SER A 122 -5.57 3.67 -0.48
CA SER A 122 -5.74 3.66 -1.93
C SER A 122 -5.92 5.09 -2.45
N ILE A 123 -4.99 5.58 -3.28
CA ILE A 123 -5.11 6.86 -3.97
C ILE A 123 -5.71 6.61 -5.35
N ARG A 124 -6.90 7.15 -5.58
CA ARG A 124 -7.65 6.91 -6.81
C ARG A 124 -7.89 8.17 -7.61
N ALA A 125 -7.88 8.02 -8.92
CA ALA A 125 -8.21 9.07 -9.88
C ALA A 125 -9.43 8.68 -10.70
N ARG A 126 -10.34 9.63 -10.90
CA ARG A 126 -11.51 9.45 -11.76
C ARG A 126 -11.66 10.61 -12.73
N ARG A 127 -11.81 10.32 -14.01
CA ARG A 127 -12.07 11.36 -15.01
C ARG A 127 -13.55 11.77 -14.98
N ARG A 128 -13.83 13.04 -14.70
CA ARG A 128 -15.19 13.61 -14.68
C ARG A 128 -15.17 15.05 -15.16
N SER A 129 -16.02 15.38 -16.13
CA SER A 129 -16.16 16.73 -16.69
C SER A 129 -14.82 17.31 -17.18
N GLY A 130 -14.05 16.51 -17.92
CA GLY A 130 -12.77 16.93 -18.51
C GLY A 130 -11.59 17.06 -17.53
N ARG A 131 -11.75 16.63 -16.26
CA ARG A 131 -10.69 16.68 -15.24
C ARG A 131 -10.57 15.34 -14.54
N TYR A 132 -9.37 15.00 -14.08
CA TYR A 132 -9.17 13.94 -13.09
C TYR A 132 -9.47 14.50 -11.71
N ARG A 133 -10.31 13.80 -10.94
CA ARG A 133 -10.58 14.07 -9.53
C ARG A 133 -9.90 12.99 -8.69
N TYR A 134 -9.32 13.40 -7.57
CA TYR A 134 -8.56 12.51 -6.69
C TYR A 134 -9.29 12.27 -5.39
N ARG A 135 -9.17 11.06 -4.84
CA ARG A 135 -9.56 10.72 -3.47
C ARG A 135 -8.61 9.69 -2.89
N ALA A 136 -8.42 9.75 -1.58
CA ALA A 136 -7.78 8.70 -0.79
C ALA A 136 -8.85 7.94 -0.02
N LEU A 137 -8.67 6.64 0.12
CA LEU A 137 -9.63 5.73 0.77
C LEU A 137 -8.87 4.64 1.51
N ASP A 138 -9.45 4.15 2.59
CA ASP A 138 -9.00 2.94 3.28
C ASP A 138 -10.20 2.09 3.74
N ASP A 139 -9.92 0.93 4.34
CA ASP A 139 -10.94 0.01 4.86
C ASP A 139 -11.66 0.56 6.11
N HIS A 140 -11.09 1.57 6.75
CA HIS A 140 -11.62 2.16 7.98
C HIS A 140 -12.58 3.33 7.72
N LYS A 141 -12.80 3.69 6.45
CA LYS A 141 -13.58 4.85 6.04
C LYS A 141 -13.04 6.15 6.64
N THR A 142 -11.72 6.21 6.84
CA THR A 142 -11.06 7.43 7.29
C THR A 142 -11.33 8.54 6.29
N GLN A 143 -11.60 9.75 6.79
CA GLN A 143 -11.72 10.93 5.95
C GLN A 143 -10.32 11.45 5.63
N PHE A 144 -10.07 11.74 4.35
CA PHE A 144 -8.80 12.30 3.92
C PHE A 144 -9.03 13.67 3.27
N ASP A 145 -8.20 14.65 3.61
CA ASP A 145 -8.12 15.91 2.88
C ASP A 145 -6.89 15.93 1.98
N LEU A 146 -7.13 16.08 0.68
CA LEU A 146 -6.08 16.19 -0.33
C LEU A 146 -6.01 17.64 -0.79
N ARG A 147 -4.85 18.28 -0.64
CA ARG A 147 -4.63 19.65 -1.14
C ARG A 147 -4.97 19.78 -2.62
N ARG A 148 -4.58 18.79 -3.41
CA ARG A 148 -4.90 18.70 -4.84
C ARG A 148 -6.09 17.77 -5.09
N LYS A 149 -7.29 18.36 -5.23
CA LYS A 149 -8.54 17.61 -5.46
C LYS A 149 -8.78 17.26 -6.94
N SER A 150 -8.18 17.98 -7.88
CA SER A 150 -8.33 17.68 -9.32
C SER A 150 -7.22 18.28 -10.20
N SER A 151 -7.09 17.77 -11.43
CA SER A 151 -6.25 18.36 -12.48
C SER A 151 -6.79 18.07 -13.89
N ARG A 152 -6.35 18.85 -14.88
CA ARG A 152 -6.75 18.68 -16.30
C ARG A 152 -6.03 17.52 -17.00
N ARG A 153 -4.82 17.20 -16.55
CA ARG A 153 -3.98 16.09 -17.03
C ARG A 153 -3.65 15.18 -15.85
N THR A 154 -3.17 13.99 -16.14
CA THR A 154 -2.52 13.12 -15.14
C THR A 154 -1.47 13.89 -14.36
N LEU A 155 -1.30 13.55 -13.09
CA LEU A 155 -0.26 14.14 -12.24
C LEU A 155 1.13 13.80 -12.79
N THR A 156 2.08 14.71 -12.66
CA THR A 156 3.48 14.27 -12.70
C THR A 156 3.81 13.42 -11.49
N LEU A 157 4.91 12.67 -11.55
CA LEU A 157 5.46 11.98 -10.40
C LEU A 157 5.62 12.94 -9.21
N GLY A 158 6.21 14.12 -9.41
CA GLY A 158 6.35 15.14 -8.37
C GLY A 158 5.01 15.66 -7.83
N GLN A 159 3.97 15.74 -8.66
CA GLN A 159 2.62 16.13 -8.21
C GLN A 159 1.89 15.03 -7.45
N LEU A 160 2.19 13.75 -7.74
CA LEU A 160 1.70 12.62 -6.99
C LEU A 160 2.40 12.51 -5.63
N ILE A 161 3.72 12.71 -5.60
CA ILE A 161 4.51 12.82 -4.36
C ILE A 161 3.97 13.97 -3.50
N ASP A 162 3.80 15.17 -4.07
CA ASP A 162 3.20 16.31 -3.35
C ASP A 162 1.82 15.97 -2.77
N LEU A 163 0.99 15.22 -3.51
CA LEU A 163 -0.31 14.77 -3.02
C LEU A 163 -0.19 13.81 -1.83
N LEU A 164 0.79 12.89 -1.85
CA LEU A 164 1.04 11.95 -0.76
C LEU A 164 1.67 12.63 0.47
N GLU A 165 2.66 13.49 0.27
CA GLU A 165 3.37 14.20 1.33
C GLU A 165 2.51 15.27 2.02
N THR A 166 1.46 15.76 1.35
CA THR A 166 0.58 16.81 1.89
C THR A 166 -0.86 16.36 2.13
N GLY A 167 -1.20 15.12 1.78
CA GLY A 167 -2.49 14.52 2.09
C GLY A 167 -2.59 14.22 3.58
N GLU A 168 -3.73 14.51 4.17
CA GLU A 168 -3.92 14.40 5.63
C GLU A 168 -5.13 13.51 5.94
N MET A 169 -4.99 12.66 6.95
CA MET A 169 -6.13 12.00 7.60
C MET A 169 -6.84 13.07 8.46
N VAL A 170 -8.15 13.21 8.35
CA VAL A 170 -8.94 14.15 9.15
C VAL A 170 -9.27 13.49 10.49
N GLU A 171 -8.24 13.16 11.27
CA GLU A 171 -8.35 12.52 12.59
C GLU A 171 -7.55 13.32 13.63
N PRO A 172 -7.99 13.36 14.90
CA PRO A 172 -7.23 14.01 15.96
C PRO A 172 -5.85 13.37 16.13
N GLY A 173 -4.78 14.15 15.93
CA GLY A 173 -3.39 13.69 16.06
C GLY A 173 -2.62 13.50 14.74
N SER A 174 -3.27 13.69 13.58
CA SER A 174 -2.56 13.74 12.31
C SER A 174 -1.74 15.03 12.19
N ASN A 175 -0.43 14.96 12.41
CA ASN A 175 0.44 16.14 12.50
C ASN A 175 0.90 16.71 11.14
N GLY A 176 0.03 16.73 10.11
CA GLY A 176 0.37 17.29 8.79
C GLY A 176 1.55 16.61 8.08
N ALA A 177 1.92 15.40 8.52
CA ALA A 177 3.09 14.67 8.07
C ALA A 177 2.86 13.86 6.77
N GLY A 178 1.80 14.14 6.02
CA GLY A 178 1.46 13.37 4.82
C GLY A 178 0.92 11.97 5.11
N LEU A 179 0.60 11.24 4.05
CA LEU A 179 0.00 9.90 4.11
C LEU A 179 1.02 8.77 4.28
N VAL A 180 2.33 9.08 4.22
CA VAL A 180 3.43 8.10 4.31
C VAL A 180 4.27 8.36 5.55
N VAL A 181 4.87 9.55 5.65
CA VAL A 181 5.74 9.91 6.78
C VAL A 181 4.97 9.91 8.12
N HIS A 182 3.65 10.12 8.12
CA HIS A 182 2.82 9.89 9.31
C HIS A 182 3.02 8.48 9.90
N TRP A 183 3.01 7.44 9.07
CA TRP A 183 3.15 6.05 9.53
C TRP A 183 4.58 5.72 9.95
N TRP A 184 5.59 6.31 9.31
CA TRP A 184 6.97 6.20 9.80
C TRP A 184 7.13 6.82 11.20
N ASN A 185 6.49 7.97 11.45
CA ASN A 185 6.47 8.57 12.79
C ASN A 185 5.74 7.69 13.82
N GLU A 186 4.61 7.08 13.44
CA GLU A 186 3.88 6.18 14.33
C GLU A 186 4.70 4.95 14.71
N GLU A 187 5.37 4.31 13.75
CA GLU A 187 6.27 3.19 14.03
C GLU A 187 7.46 3.60 14.89
N LEU A 188 8.08 4.76 14.61
CA LEU A 188 9.15 5.31 15.44
C LEU A 188 8.68 5.54 16.88
N ARG A 189 7.48 6.11 17.05
CA ARG A 189 6.87 6.39 18.37
C ARG A 189 6.54 5.11 19.13
N ARG A 190 6.01 4.09 18.45
CA ARG A 190 5.66 2.80 19.07
C ARG A 190 6.89 2.01 19.47
N GLY A 191 7.94 2.04 18.66
CA GLY A 191 9.20 1.35 18.96
C GLY A 191 9.10 -0.18 18.91
N CYS A 192 8.00 -0.74 18.41
CA CYS A 192 7.76 -2.19 18.28
C CYS A 192 8.70 -2.87 17.28
N TRP A 193 9.50 -2.09 16.55
CA TRP A 193 10.61 -2.61 15.76
C TRP A 193 11.83 -3.00 16.62
N LYS A 194 11.91 -2.60 17.89
CA LYS A 194 13.00 -2.92 18.82
C LYS A 194 12.83 -4.32 19.41
N VAL A 195 13.87 -5.13 19.41
CA VAL A 195 13.90 -6.38 20.18
C VAL A 195 14.43 -6.09 21.58
N GLU A 196 13.71 -6.45 22.63
CA GLU A 196 14.16 -6.25 24.01
C GLU A 196 15.49 -6.99 24.27
N GLY A 197 16.43 -6.32 24.95
CA GLY A 197 17.72 -6.92 25.34
C GLY A 197 18.78 -6.97 24.23
N VAL A 198 18.46 -6.64 22.98
CA VAL A 198 19.42 -6.52 21.88
C VAL A 198 19.53 -5.05 21.46
N PRO A 199 20.62 -4.34 21.81
CA PRO A 199 20.84 -3.00 21.28
C PRO A 199 21.07 -3.10 19.77
N ALA A 200 20.04 -2.83 18.99
CA ALA A 200 20.17 -2.72 17.55
C ALA A 200 21.07 -1.51 17.22
N PRO A 201 22.07 -1.64 16.33
CA PRO A 201 22.82 -0.49 15.86
C PRO A 201 21.87 0.52 15.22
N PRO A 202 22.13 1.84 15.33
CA PRO A 202 21.22 2.89 14.85
C PRO A 202 20.71 2.64 13.42
N SER A 203 21.55 2.14 12.50
CA SER A 203 21.15 1.80 11.13
C SER A 203 20.04 0.73 11.03
N GLN A 204 20.05 -0.31 11.87
CA GLN A 204 18.98 -1.33 11.90
C GLN A 204 17.70 -0.85 12.60
N GLN A 205 17.83 0.14 13.49
CA GLN A 205 16.67 0.80 14.12
C GLN A 205 15.82 1.54 13.10
N ILE A 206 16.48 2.09 12.08
CA ILE A 206 15.90 2.92 11.03
C ILE A 206 15.19 2.05 9.98
N GLU A 207 15.85 0.99 9.50
CA GLU A 207 15.25 0.07 8.51
C GLU A 207 13.91 -0.51 8.99
N GLY A 208 13.78 -0.78 10.29
CA GLY A 208 12.54 -1.23 10.90
C GLY A 208 11.39 -0.21 10.79
N CYS A 209 11.65 1.08 10.99
CA CYS A 209 10.63 2.14 10.89
C CYS A 209 10.13 2.32 9.45
N MET A 210 11.05 2.24 8.49
CA MET A 210 10.76 2.47 7.07
C MET A 210 9.96 1.34 6.44
N GLN A 211 10.06 0.12 6.98
CA GLN A 211 9.22 -1.01 6.58
C GLN A 211 7.75 -0.85 7.00
N GLY A 212 7.46 0.07 7.93
CA GLY A 212 6.12 0.33 8.43
C GLY A 212 5.14 0.89 7.40
N SER A 213 5.64 1.53 6.34
CA SER A 213 4.77 1.87 5.21
C SER A 213 5.52 1.86 3.89
N GLN A 214 4.94 1.16 2.90
CA GLN A 214 5.47 1.02 1.55
C GLN A 214 4.55 1.69 0.55
N VAL A 215 5.14 2.46 -0.37
CA VAL A 215 4.40 3.14 -1.44
C VAL A 215 4.52 2.34 -2.73
N GLN A 216 3.39 2.06 -3.35
CA GLN A 216 3.30 1.26 -4.58
C GLN A 216 2.55 2.04 -5.67
N SER A 217 2.96 1.86 -6.93
CA SER A 217 2.20 2.32 -8.08
C SER A 217 2.53 1.49 -9.33
N ASP A 218 1.49 0.98 -9.98
CA ASP A 218 1.61 0.30 -11.28
C ASP A 218 1.73 1.28 -12.47
N LEU A 219 1.51 2.59 -12.23
CA LEU A 219 1.54 3.64 -13.24
C LEU A 219 2.75 4.56 -13.11
N TYR A 220 3.38 4.61 -11.93
CA TYR A 220 4.54 5.46 -11.64
C TYR A 220 5.68 4.59 -11.10
N ALA A 221 6.45 3.98 -12.00
CA ALA A 221 7.53 3.04 -11.63
C ALA A 221 8.61 3.66 -10.72
N ASP A 222 8.86 4.96 -10.86
CA ASP A 222 9.84 5.69 -10.03
C ASP A 222 9.29 6.09 -8.65
N LEU A 223 8.00 5.92 -8.37
CA LEU A 223 7.38 6.34 -7.10
C LEU A 223 7.91 5.53 -5.90
N PRO A 224 7.95 4.18 -5.93
CA PRO A 224 8.54 3.40 -4.84
C PRO A 224 10.02 3.74 -4.65
N VAL A 225 10.79 3.85 -5.74
CA VAL A 225 12.22 4.20 -5.73
C VAL A 225 12.47 5.57 -5.11
N TRP A 226 11.57 6.53 -5.32
CA TRP A 226 11.65 7.83 -4.65
C TRP A 226 11.43 7.71 -3.16
N TYR A 227 10.44 6.93 -2.73
CA TYR A 227 10.14 6.73 -1.31
C TYR A 227 11.22 5.95 -0.57
N GLU A 228 11.87 4.98 -1.22
CA GLU A 228 13.06 4.30 -0.68
C GLU A 228 14.16 5.31 -0.34
N LYS A 229 14.51 6.21 -1.27
CA LYS A 229 15.49 7.28 -1.02
C LYS A 229 15.01 8.29 0.02
N ARG A 230 13.73 8.67 -0.04
CA ARG A 230 13.14 9.62 0.92
C ARG A 230 13.22 9.10 2.35
N ALA A 231 13.10 7.78 2.52
CA ALA A 231 13.20 7.12 3.80
C ALA A 231 14.63 7.19 4.35
N GLU A 232 15.64 7.01 3.50
CA GLU A 232 17.06 7.24 3.87
C GLU A 232 17.31 8.69 4.34
N ASP A 233 16.68 9.68 3.67
CA ASP A 233 16.79 11.11 3.96
C ASP A 233 15.89 11.60 5.13
N TRP A 234 15.07 10.74 5.73
CA TRP A 234 14.08 11.15 6.75
C TRP A 234 14.67 11.36 8.15
N LEU A 235 15.89 10.87 8.38
CA LEU A 235 16.63 10.98 9.65
C LEU A 235 17.37 12.30 9.82
#